data_AF-A0A811KNW2-F1
#
_entry.id   AF-A0A811KNW2-F1
#
_cell.length_a   1.000
_cell.length_b   1.000
_cell.length_c   1.000
_cell.angle_alpha   90.00
_cell.angle_beta   90.00
_cell.angle_gamma   90.00
#
_symmetry.space_group_name_H-M   'P 1'
#
loop_
_entity.id
_entity.type
_entity.pdbx_description
1 polymer ?
#
loop_
_entity_poly.entity_id
_entity_poly.type
_entity_poly.pdbx_seq_one_letter_code
_entity_poly.pdbx_strand_id
1 'polypeptide(L)'
;MEPYNTVWTEADLDQQHQIEDHKPIYGQENWIQNDNGDQCEPSLYQEAEEIKRPANVRERRRMCGINVAFLDLRNKIPTFPYEKRLSKIDTLNLAIAYINMLEEILATDIDPHTFVQNTVNMVRNGQEINTIWGTSDLMARLNWICWDLLGMPPVR
;
A
#
# COMPACT_ATOMS: atom_id res chain seq x y z
N MET A 1 0.40 -20.64 -19.96
CA MET A 1 1.43 -19.79 -19.33
C MET A 1 0.70 -18.84 -18.40
N GLU A 2 0.56 -19.23 -17.14
CA GLU A 2 -0.08 -18.40 -16.10
C GLU A 2 0.98 -17.67 -15.29
N PRO A 3 0.86 -16.36 -15.03
CA PRO A 3 1.67 -15.70 -14.02
C PRO A 3 0.82 -15.22 -12.84
N TYR A 4 1.04 -15.85 -11.69
CA TYR A 4 1.07 -15.29 -10.34
C TYR A 4 0.11 -14.13 -10.01
N ASN A 5 -1.15 -14.47 -9.78
CA ASN A 5 -1.93 -13.83 -8.72
C ASN A 5 -2.16 -14.88 -7.64
N THR A 6 -1.19 -15.05 -6.73
CA THR A 6 -1.45 -15.82 -5.51
C THR A 6 -2.24 -14.93 -4.56
N VAL A 7 -3.55 -14.94 -4.73
CA VAL A 7 -4.49 -14.56 -3.67
C VAL A 7 -4.24 -15.55 -2.54
N TRP A 8 -3.69 -15.09 -1.43
CA TRP A 8 -3.61 -15.88 -0.21
C TRP A 8 -5.03 -16.17 0.25
N THR A 9 -5.41 -17.44 0.25
CA THR A 9 -6.70 -17.87 0.77
C THR A 9 -6.62 -18.00 2.30
N GLU A 10 -7.75 -17.92 3.00
CA GLU A 10 -7.83 -18.16 4.44
C GLU A 10 -7.27 -19.54 4.85
N ALA A 11 -7.28 -20.50 3.93
CA ALA A 11 -6.68 -21.82 4.11
C ALA A 11 -5.13 -21.83 4.04
N ASP A 12 -4.52 -20.88 3.32
CA ASP A 12 -3.05 -20.73 3.28
C ASP A 12 -2.51 -20.08 4.57
N LEU A 13 -3.35 -19.33 5.30
CA LEU A 13 -3.02 -18.72 6.60
C LEU A 13 -2.97 -19.75 7.73
N ASP A 14 -3.77 -20.82 7.66
CA ASP A 14 -3.73 -21.94 8.61
C ASP A 14 -2.50 -22.83 8.40
N GLN A 15 -1.94 -22.90 7.18
CA GLN A 15 -0.66 -23.61 6.96
C GLN A 15 0.54 -22.89 7.57
N GLN A 16 0.45 -21.59 7.87
CA GLN A 16 1.51 -20.87 8.60
C GLN A 16 1.55 -21.20 10.09
N HIS A 17 0.54 -21.90 10.63
CA HIS A 17 0.61 -22.48 11.98
C HIS A 17 1.55 -23.69 12.08
N GLN A 18 2.19 -24.11 10.97
CA GLN A 18 3.20 -25.16 10.93
C GLN A 18 4.55 -24.68 10.35
N ILE A 19 4.92 -23.41 10.52
CA ILE A 19 6.34 -23.08 10.47
C ILE A 19 6.95 -23.64 11.75
N GLU A 20 7.64 -24.76 11.56
CA GLU A 20 8.38 -25.55 12.53
C GLU A 20 8.74 -24.81 13.82
N ASP A 21 8.42 -25.44 14.95
CA ASP A 21 9.07 -25.25 16.23
C ASP A 21 10.59 -25.47 16.08
N HIS A 22 11.26 -24.51 15.45
CA HIS A 22 12.70 -24.44 15.52
C HIS A 22 13.00 -24.10 16.98
N LYS A 23 13.38 -25.15 17.72
CA LYS A 23 14.11 -24.99 18.99
C LYS A 23 15.11 -23.86 18.79
N PRO A 24 15.19 -22.89 19.70
CA PRO A 24 16.08 -21.77 19.52
C PRO A 24 17.50 -22.33 19.40
N ILE A 25 18.13 -22.08 18.26
CA ILE A 25 19.54 -22.36 18.04
C ILE A 25 20.29 -21.29 18.84
N TYR A 26 20.31 -21.44 20.16
CA TYR A 26 21.35 -20.80 20.96
C TYR A 26 22.58 -21.69 20.88
N GLY A 27 23.66 -21.05 20.45
CA GLY A 27 24.95 -21.67 20.19
C GLY A 27 25.49 -22.43 21.40
N GLN A 28 26.38 -23.36 21.06
CA GLN A 28 27.37 -23.92 21.95
C GLN A 28 28.13 -22.80 22.66
N GLU A 29 27.86 -22.55 23.94
CA GLU A 29 28.80 -21.88 24.83
C GLU A 29 28.84 -22.64 26.15
N ASN A 30 29.95 -23.35 26.34
CA ASN A 30 30.35 -23.88 27.64
C ASN A 30 30.75 -22.72 28.58
N TRP A 31 30.76 -23.07 29.88
CA TRP A 31 31.39 -22.40 31.04
C TRP A 31 30.49 -21.36 31.74
N ILE A 32 30.23 -21.40 33.06
CA ILE A 32 31.01 -21.90 34.21
C ILE A 32 30.04 -22.48 35.26
N GLN A 33 30.35 -23.65 35.83
CA GLN A 33 29.75 -24.10 37.09
C GLN A 33 30.23 -23.18 38.22
N ASN A 34 29.37 -22.32 38.72
CA ASN A 34 29.61 -21.57 39.94
C ASN A 34 28.80 -22.21 41.08
N ASP A 35 29.50 -22.89 41.99
CA ASP A 35 28.95 -23.55 43.20
C ASP A 35 28.48 -22.58 44.30
N ASN A 36 28.01 -21.38 43.96
CA ASN A 36 27.53 -20.40 44.95
C ASN A 36 26.16 -19.81 44.55
N GLY A 37 25.11 -20.54 44.91
CA GLY A 37 23.92 -20.04 45.60
C GLY A 37 23.29 -18.67 45.30
N ASP A 38 23.27 -18.17 44.06
CA ASP A 38 22.30 -17.14 43.64
C ASP A 38 21.73 -17.50 42.26
N GLN A 39 20.49 -17.98 42.26
CA GLN A 39 19.74 -18.29 41.05
C GLN A 39 19.28 -16.97 40.41
N CYS A 40 19.94 -16.53 39.34
CA CYS A 40 19.38 -15.48 38.49
C CYS A 40 18.18 -16.06 37.70
N GLU A 41 16.99 -15.68 38.17
CA GLU A 41 15.63 -16.01 37.75
C GLU A 41 15.40 -16.00 36.21
N PRO A 42 15.25 -17.16 35.55
CA PRO A 42 14.93 -17.27 34.13
C PRO A 42 13.44 -17.09 33.79
N SER A 43 12.53 -17.06 34.77
CA SER A 43 11.08 -17.11 34.49
C SER A 43 10.54 -15.80 33.90
N LEU A 44 11.14 -14.67 34.29
CA LEU A 44 10.70 -13.33 33.87
C LEU A 44 10.82 -13.11 32.34
N TYR A 45 11.78 -13.78 31.69
CA TYR A 45 11.99 -13.66 30.23
C TYR A 45 11.06 -14.56 29.42
N GLN A 46 10.70 -15.73 29.95
CA GLN A 46 9.76 -16.64 29.31
C GLN A 46 8.32 -16.11 29.38
N GLU A 47 7.92 -15.55 30.51
CA GLU A 47 6.61 -14.94 30.69
C GLU A 47 6.43 -13.69 29.80
N ALA A 48 7.49 -12.87 29.67
CA ALA A 48 7.49 -11.74 28.76
C ALA A 48 7.37 -12.16 27.28
N GLU A 49 7.97 -13.28 26.88
CA GLU A 49 7.82 -13.89 25.55
C GLU A 49 6.39 -14.38 25.28
N GLU A 50 5.78 -15.05 26.26
CA GLU A 50 4.43 -15.59 26.15
C GLU A 50 3.36 -14.50 26.03
N ILE A 51 3.56 -13.34 26.69
CA ILE A 51 2.70 -12.15 26.54
C ILE A 51 2.94 -11.43 25.20
N LYS A 52 4.18 -11.42 24.71
CA LYS A 52 4.55 -10.79 23.41
C LYS A 52 3.96 -11.55 22.23
N ARG A 53 3.89 -12.89 22.28
CA ARG A 53 3.33 -13.72 21.19
C ARG A 53 1.91 -13.32 20.76
N PRO A 54 0.89 -13.26 21.65
CA PRO A 54 -0.46 -12.83 21.29
C PRO A 54 -0.51 -11.35 20.90
N ALA A 55 0.32 -10.49 21.52
CA ALA A 55 0.42 -9.08 21.15
C ALA A 55 0.96 -8.89 19.71
N ASN A 56 2.00 -9.65 19.33
CA ASN A 56 2.61 -9.63 18.01
C ASN A 56 1.65 -10.17 16.94
N VAL A 57 0.88 -11.22 17.25
CA VAL A 57 -0.17 -11.74 16.36
C VAL A 57 -1.25 -10.68 16.12
N ARG A 58 -1.71 -10.02 17.19
CA ARG A 58 -2.70 -8.94 17.08
C ARG A 58 -2.19 -7.79 16.20
N GLU A 59 -0.95 -7.37 16.39
CA GLU A 59 -0.39 -6.27 15.59
C GLU A 59 -0.20 -6.68 14.12
N ARG A 60 0.21 -7.92 13.84
CA ARG A 60 0.24 -8.43 12.46
C ARG A 60 -1.13 -8.41 11.80
N ARG A 61 -2.19 -8.81 12.50
CA ARG A 61 -3.58 -8.73 11.99
C ARG A 61 -4.00 -7.28 11.72
N ARG A 62 -3.70 -6.36 12.64
CA ARG A 62 -3.95 -4.92 12.46
C ARG A 62 -3.25 -4.38 11.20
N MET A 63 -1.96 -4.70 11.05
CA MET A 63 -1.17 -4.28 9.89
C MET A 63 -1.65 -4.93 8.58
N CYS A 64 -2.10 -6.19 8.62
CA CYS A 64 -2.72 -6.84 7.46
C CYS A 64 -3.97 -6.07 7.01
N GLY A 65 -4.88 -5.74 7.93
CA GLY A 65 -6.07 -4.93 7.63
C GLY A 65 -5.75 -3.57 7.00
N ILE A 66 -4.71 -2.89 7.51
CA ILE A 66 -4.24 -1.63 6.91
C ILE A 66 -3.71 -1.86 5.49
N ASN A 67 -2.94 -2.92 5.27
CA ASN A 67 -2.38 -3.21 3.94
C ASN A 67 -3.48 -3.56 2.92
N VAL A 68 -4.55 -4.23 3.35
CA VAL A 68 -5.75 -4.48 2.52
C VAL A 68 -6.44 -3.17 2.16
N ALA A 69 -6.71 -2.29 3.13
CA ALA A 69 -7.28 -0.96 2.85
C ALA A 69 -6.42 -0.13 1.88
N PHE A 70 -5.09 -0.23 2.00
CA PHE A 70 -4.17 0.39 1.04
C PHE A 70 -4.22 -0.23 -0.37
N LEU A 71 -4.58 -1.50 -0.52
CA LEU A 71 -4.81 -2.10 -1.84
C LEU A 71 -6.11 -1.58 -2.43
N ASP A 72 -7.18 -1.53 -1.64
CA ASP A 72 -8.48 -0.98 -2.06
C ASP A 72 -8.36 0.46 -2.52
N LEU A 73 -7.58 1.28 -1.79
CA LEU A 73 -7.30 2.65 -2.18
C LEU A 73 -6.57 2.74 -3.52
N ARG A 74 -5.56 1.89 -3.76
CA ARG A 74 -4.83 1.87 -5.05
C ARG A 74 -5.76 1.54 -6.21
N ASN A 75 -6.74 0.66 -6.01
CA ASN A 75 -7.71 0.30 -7.05
C ASN A 75 -8.65 1.46 -7.43
N LYS A 76 -8.69 2.54 -6.64
CA LYS A 76 -9.48 3.76 -6.94
C LYS A 76 -8.64 4.88 -7.56
N ILE A 77 -7.33 4.75 -7.56
CA ILE A 77 -6.42 5.73 -8.17
C ILE A 77 -6.28 5.43 -9.66
N PRO A 78 -6.26 6.45 -10.54
CA PRO A 78 -5.99 6.24 -11.95
C PRO A 78 -4.56 5.70 -12.16
N THR A 79 -4.46 4.43 -12.59
CA THR A 79 -3.18 3.75 -12.87
C THR A 79 -3.13 3.19 -14.28
N PHE A 80 -1.93 3.05 -14.82
CA PHE A 80 -1.72 2.42 -16.13
C PHE A 80 -1.92 0.91 -16.08
N PRO A 81 -2.36 0.28 -17.18
CA PRO A 81 -2.23 -1.16 -17.33
C PRO A 81 -0.76 -1.54 -17.18
N TYR A 82 -0.48 -2.50 -16.30
CA TYR A 82 0.88 -2.97 -15.95
C TYR A 82 1.77 -1.96 -15.22
N GLU A 83 1.18 -0.91 -14.63
CA GLU A 83 1.95 0.01 -13.81
C GLU A 83 2.57 -0.67 -12.59
N LYS A 84 3.79 -0.26 -12.23
CA LYS A 84 4.40 -0.66 -10.96
C LYS A 84 3.50 -0.23 -9.80
N ARG A 85 3.37 -1.11 -8.80
CA ARG A 85 2.64 -0.80 -7.56
C ARG A 85 3.18 0.48 -6.90
N LEU A 86 2.28 1.44 -6.67
CA LEU A 86 2.58 2.69 -5.97
C LEU A 86 3.02 2.47 -4.53
N SER A 87 3.99 3.27 -4.08
CA SER A 87 4.41 3.30 -2.67
C SER A 87 3.27 3.82 -1.78
N LYS A 88 3.38 3.64 -0.46
CA LYS A 88 2.34 4.13 0.48
C LYS A 88 2.18 5.65 0.39
N ILE A 89 3.29 6.40 0.31
CA ILE A 89 3.24 7.86 0.23
C ILE A 89 2.68 8.33 -1.11
N ASP A 90 3.08 7.71 -2.22
CA ASP A 90 2.55 8.07 -3.54
C ASP A 90 1.06 7.78 -3.63
N THR A 91 0.61 6.65 -3.07
CA THR A 91 -0.82 6.30 -3.00
C THR A 91 -1.61 7.39 -2.28
N LEU A 92 -1.12 7.91 -1.15
CA LEU A 92 -1.81 8.96 -0.40
C LEU A 92 -1.82 10.29 -1.16
N ASN A 93 -0.66 10.70 -1.70
CA ASN A 93 -0.54 11.95 -2.44
C ASN A 93 -1.45 11.97 -3.68
N LEU A 94 -1.47 10.88 -4.45
CA LEU A 94 -2.34 10.77 -5.62
C LEU A 94 -3.81 10.74 -5.24
N ALA A 95 -4.18 10.04 -4.16
CA ALA A 95 -5.56 10.03 -3.70
C ALA A 95 -6.04 11.45 -3.35
N ILE A 96 -5.24 12.23 -2.63
CA ILE A 96 -5.55 13.63 -2.29
C ILE A 96 -5.70 14.48 -3.55
N ALA A 97 -4.70 14.42 -4.45
CA ALA A 97 -4.75 15.19 -5.69
C ALA A 97 -5.95 14.80 -6.57
N TYR A 98 -6.26 13.50 -6.65
CA TYR A 98 -7.37 13.00 -7.44
C TYR A 98 -8.73 13.44 -6.87
N ILE A 99 -8.91 13.39 -5.55
CA ILE A 99 -10.13 13.92 -4.90
C ILE A 99 -10.32 15.40 -5.22
N ASN A 100 -9.29 16.23 -5.01
CA ASN A 100 -9.38 17.68 -5.28
C ASN A 100 -9.72 17.97 -6.74
N MET A 101 -9.15 17.21 -7.69
CA MET A 101 -9.48 17.36 -9.11
C MET A 101 -10.96 16.99 -9.38
N LEU A 102 -11.45 15.90 -8.79
CA LEU A 102 -12.85 15.49 -8.94
C LEU A 102 -13.81 16.51 -8.33
N GLU A 103 -13.46 17.12 -7.20
CA GLU A 103 -14.23 18.22 -6.59
C GLU A 103 -14.31 19.44 -7.51
N GLU A 104 -13.21 19.83 -8.15
CA GLU A 104 -13.21 20.92 -9.13
C GLU A 104 -14.06 20.60 -10.36
N ILE A 105 -13.96 19.36 -10.89
CA ILE A 105 -14.81 18.92 -12.00
C ILE A 105 -16.28 19.04 -11.62
N LEU A 106 -16.67 18.56 -10.44
CA LEU A 106 -18.06 18.60 -9.96
C LEU A 106 -18.57 20.01 -9.66
N ALA A 107 -17.66 20.95 -9.35
CA ALA A 107 -18.01 22.36 -9.13
C ALA A 107 -18.21 23.14 -10.44
N THR A 108 -17.75 22.61 -11.56
CA THR A 108 -17.92 23.24 -12.89
C THR A 108 -19.09 22.62 -13.66
N ASP A 109 -19.83 23.44 -14.41
CA ASP A 109 -20.85 22.97 -15.37
C ASP A 109 -20.23 22.51 -16.71
N ILE A 110 -18.94 22.20 -16.72
CA ILE A 110 -18.20 21.77 -17.91
C ILE A 110 -18.20 20.24 -17.95
N ASP A 111 -18.38 19.67 -19.13
CA ASP A 111 -18.22 18.22 -19.31
C ASP A 111 -16.85 17.76 -18.77
N PRO A 112 -16.80 16.69 -17.93
CA PRO A 112 -15.55 16.24 -17.29
C PRO A 112 -14.41 15.97 -18.27
N HIS A 113 -14.72 15.46 -19.46
CA HIS A 113 -13.70 15.20 -20.47
C HIS A 113 -13.17 16.53 -21.03
N THR A 114 -14.04 17.49 -21.33
CA THR A 114 -13.62 18.84 -21.73
C THR A 114 -12.79 19.54 -20.65
N PHE A 115 -13.16 19.42 -19.36
CA PHE A 115 -12.38 19.98 -18.26
C PHE A 115 -10.96 19.41 -18.22
N VAL A 116 -10.82 18.08 -18.20
CA VAL A 116 -9.52 17.41 -18.13
C VAL A 116 -8.68 17.76 -19.37
N GLN A 117 -9.27 17.75 -20.56
CA GLN A 117 -8.57 18.07 -21.80
C GLN A 117 -8.05 19.52 -21.82
N ASN A 118 -8.86 20.48 -21.37
CA ASN A 118 -8.47 21.89 -21.29
C ASN A 118 -7.31 22.08 -20.32
N THR A 119 -7.42 21.51 -19.11
CA THR A 119 -6.35 21.54 -18.11
C THR A 119 -5.06 20.93 -18.67
N VAL A 120 -5.13 19.72 -19.22
CA VAL A 120 -3.95 19.05 -19.79
C VAL A 120 -3.30 19.91 -20.89
N ASN A 121 -4.10 20.52 -21.77
CA ASN A 121 -3.60 21.41 -22.81
C ASN A 121 -2.95 22.68 -22.24
N MET A 122 -3.50 23.25 -21.17
CA MET A 122 -2.91 24.41 -20.49
C MET A 122 -1.54 24.07 -19.89
N VAL A 123 -1.41 22.92 -19.20
CA VAL A 123 -0.11 22.44 -18.67
C VAL A 123 0.90 22.24 -19.80
N ARG A 124 0.49 21.62 -20.92
CA ARG A 124 1.36 21.39 -22.09
C ARG A 124 1.89 22.69 -22.70
N ASN A 125 1.09 23.75 -22.65
CA ASN A 125 1.47 25.08 -23.16
C ASN A 125 2.31 25.89 -22.16
N GLY A 126 2.74 25.28 -21.06
CA GLY A 126 3.58 25.94 -20.05
C GLY A 126 2.84 27.00 -19.22
N GLN A 127 1.50 26.97 -19.21
CA GLN A 127 0.72 27.78 -18.29
C GLN A 127 0.82 27.15 -16.89
N GLU A 128 1.23 27.94 -15.88
CA GLU A 128 1.16 27.51 -14.49
C GLU A 128 -0.31 27.36 -14.09
N ILE A 129 -0.75 26.13 -13.95
CA ILE A 129 -2.05 25.86 -13.34
C ILE A 129 -1.81 25.86 -11.83
N ASN A 130 -2.23 26.94 -11.18
CA ASN A 130 -2.24 27.06 -9.72
C ASN A 130 -3.39 26.22 -9.15
N THR A 131 -3.31 24.91 -9.34
CA THR A 131 -4.26 23.96 -8.79
C THR A 131 -3.53 23.03 -7.83
N ILE A 132 -4.15 22.79 -6.68
CA ILE A 132 -3.57 22.00 -5.59
C ILE A 132 -3.31 20.55 -6.04
N TRP A 133 -4.05 20.07 -7.04
CA TRP A 133 -3.92 18.74 -7.62
C TRP A 133 -2.94 18.62 -8.80
N GLY A 134 -2.40 19.75 -9.31
CA GLY A 134 -1.54 19.85 -10.49
C GLY A 134 -0.15 19.22 -10.39
N THR A 135 0.00 18.12 -9.66
CA THR A 135 1.27 17.41 -9.49
C THR A 135 1.76 16.83 -10.83
N SER A 136 3.07 16.80 -11.03
CA SER A 136 3.69 16.25 -12.25
C SER A 136 3.27 14.80 -12.53
N ASP A 137 3.12 13.99 -11.48
CA ASP A 137 2.70 12.59 -11.60
C ASP A 137 1.22 12.47 -12.03
N LEU A 138 0.30 13.21 -11.40
CA LEU A 138 -1.10 13.19 -11.81
C LEU A 138 -1.26 13.72 -13.24
N MET A 139 -0.55 14.79 -13.61
CA MET A 139 -0.58 15.32 -14.97
C MET A 139 -0.04 14.32 -15.99
N ALA A 140 1.03 13.58 -15.67
CA ALA A 140 1.54 12.54 -16.55
C ALA A 140 0.52 11.41 -16.77
N ARG A 141 -0.22 11.04 -15.72
CA ARG A 141 -1.29 10.04 -15.80
C ARG A 141 -2.43 10.49 -16.69
N LEU A 142 -2.92 11.72 -16.51
CA LEU A 142 -4.00 12.27 -17.35
C LEU A 142 -3.58 12.43 -18.81
N ASN A 143 -2.32 12.81 -19.07
CA ASN A 143 -1.78 12.93 -20.43
C ASN A 143 -1.70 11.60 -21.16
N TRP A 144 -1.52 10.49 -20.45
CA TRP A 144 -1.40 9.17 -21.06
C TRP A 144 -2.76 8.59 -21.46
N ILE A 145 -3.87 9.12 -20.94
CA ILE A 145 -5.21 8.65 -21.30
C ILE A 145 -5.48 9.00 -22.76
N CYS A 146 -5.23 8.06 -23.67
CA CYS A 146 -5.71 8.11 -25.05
C CYS A 146 -7.19 7.72 -25.05
N TRP A 147 -8.07 8.70 -24.90
CA TRP A 147 -9.52 8.53 -24.95
C TRP A 147 -10.00 7.83 -26.23
N ASP A 148 -9.32 8.08 -27.37
CA ASP A 148 -9.60 7.45 -28.67
C ASP A 148 -9.36 5.93 -28.70
N LEU A 149 -8.39 5.42 -27.92
CA LEU A 149 -8.05 3.99 -27.90
C LEU A 149 -9.00 3.18 -27.01
N LEU A 150 -9.72 3.86 -26.10
CA LEU A 150 -10.71 3.25 -25.21
C LEU A 150 -12.11 3.15 -25.84
N GLY A 151 -12.26 3.56 -27.10
CA GLY A 151 -13.55 3.49 -27.81
C GLY A 151 -14.61 4.45 -27.25
N MET A 152 -14.18 5.47 -26.49
CA MET A 152 -15.03 6.52 -25.94
C MET A 152 -14.77 7.81 -26.75
N PRO A 153 -15.39 7.97 -27.93
CA PRO A 153 -15.24 9.22 -28.68
C PRO A 153 -15.77 10.39 -27.85
N PRO A 154 -15.17 11.59 -27.97
CA PRO A 154 -15.65 12.76 -27.27
C PRO A 154 -17.13 12.99 -27.60
N VAL A 155 -17.94 13.18 -26.55
CA VAL A 155 -19.37 13.52 -26.70
C VAL A 155 -19.43 14.85 -27.45
N ARG A 156 -20.03 14.82 -28.64
CA ARG A 156 -20.23 16.01 -29.49
C ARG A 156 -21.33 16.92 -28.96
#